data_AF-A0A6N9P962-F1
#
_entry.id   AF-A0A6N9P962-F1
#
_cell.length_a   1.000
_cell.length_b   1.000
_cell.length_c   1.000
_cell.angle_alpha   90.00
_cell.angle_beta   90.00
_cell.angle_gamma   90.00
#
_symmetry.space_group_name_H-M   'P 1'
#
loop_
_entity.id
_entity.type
_entity.pdbx_description
1 polymer ?
#
loop_
_entity_poly.entity_id
_entity_poly.type
_entity_poly.pdbx_seq_one_letter_code
_entity_poly.pdbx_strand_id
1 'polypeptide(L)'
;MLQQAARQAEPAPLNFSKHALTRVEERGIELTPELMEKLAGSVGKASEKGAVNILALGGEQAFIINVPHSRVITTISQDEMKEKIFTNIDAAVLL
;
A
#
# COMPACT_ATOMS: atom_id res chain seq x y z
N MET A 1 -27.18 14.26 -22.42
CA MET A 1 -26.91 13.31 -21.32
C MET A 1 -25.60 12.61 -21.62
N LEU A 2 -24.60 12.73 -20.74
CA LEU A 2 -23.46 11.82 -20.52
C LEU A 2 -22.44 12.58 -19.64
N GLN A 3 -22.85 12.91 -18.41
CA GLN A 3 -21.89 13.13 -17.33
C GLN A 3 -21.53 11.74 -16.83
N GLN A 4 -20.43 11.17 -17.34
CA GLN A 4 -19.74 10.14 -16.60
C GLN A 4 -19.17 10.81 -15.36
N ALA A 5 -19.95 10.78 -14.28
CA ALA A 5 -19.44 10.99 -12.96
C ALA A 5 -18.31 9.98 -12.77
N ALA A 6 -17.08 10.48 -12.77
CA ALA A 6 -15.99 9.80 -12.10
C ALA A 6 -16.53 9.50 -10.69
N ARG A 7 -16.93 8.25 -10.47
CA ARG A 7 -17.09 7.73 -9.13
C ARG A 7 -15.70 7.86 -8.54
N GLN A 8 -15.46 8.97 -7.85
CA GLN A 8 -14.45 9.04 -6.83
C GLN A 8 -14.81 7.90 -5.91
N ALA A 9 -14.15 6.76 -6.13
CA ALA A 9 -14.18 5.66 -5.18
C ALA A 9 -13.67 6.30 -3.90
N GLU A 10 -14.59 6.56 -2.96
CA GLU A 10 -14.23 6.92 -1.61
C GLU A 10 -13.10 5.96 -1.22
N PRO A 11 -11.90 6.45 -0.86
CA PRO A 11 -10.79 5.57 -0.58
C PRO A 11 -11.27 4.63 0.52
N ALA A 12 -11.50 3.37 0.16
CA ALA A 12 -11.91 2.37 1.11
C ALA A 12 -10.89 2.44 2.25
N PRO A 13 -11.33 2.50 3.53
CA PRO A 13 -10.42 2.70 4.63
C PRO A 13 -9.33 1.63 4.56
N LEU A 14 -8.09 2.09 4.37
CA LEU A 14 -6.94 1.21 4.24
C LEU A 14 -6.77 0.48 5.56
N ASN A 15 -6.96 -0.83 5.54
CA ASN A 15 -6.91 -1.65 6.74
C ASN A 15 -5.47 -2.12 6.97
N PHE A 16 -5.05 -2.20 8.23
CA PHE A 16 -3.76 -2.76 8.57
C PHE A 16 -3.94 -4.16 9.16
N SER A 17 -3.11 -5.11 8.73
CA SER A 17 -3.02 -6.39 9.40
C SER A 17 -2.44 -6.23 10.81
N LYS A 18 -2.69 -7.22 11.69
CA LYS A 18 -2.09 -7.25 13.03
C LYS A 18 -0.56 -7.19 12.98
N HIS A 19 0.07 -7.84 11.98
CA HIS A 19 1.51 -7.76 11.77
C HIS A 19 1.97 -6.39 11.27
N ALA A 20 1.18 -5.73 10.42
CA ALA A 20 1.50 -4.39 9.94
C ALA A 20 1.44 -3.37 11.08
N LEU A 21 0.42 -3.43 11.95
CA LEU A 21 0.29 -2.56 13.12
C LEU A 21 1.48 -2.74 14.09
N THR A 22 1.79 -4.00 14.45
CA THR A 22 2.94 -4.28 15.31
C THR A 22 4.24 -3.74 14.73
N ARG A 23 4.45 -3.86 13.41
CA ARG A 23 5.67 -3.35 12.75
C ARG A 23 5.72 -1.83 12.66
N VAL A 24 4.57 -1.18 12.49
CA VAL A 24 4.44 0.28 12.50
C VAL A 24 4.81 0.82 13.89
N GLU A 25 4.28 0.19 14.95
CA GLU A 25 4.59 0.54 16.35
C GLU A 25 6.06 0.25 16.71
N GLU A 26 6.59 -0.94 16.36
CA GLU A 26 7.97 -1.33 16.63
C GLU A 26 9.02 -0.45 15.91
N ARG A 27 8.63 0.16 14.78
CA ARG A 27 9.53 0.99 13.96
C ARG A 27 9.27 2.49 14.09
N GLY A 28 8.32 2.90 14.93
CA GLY A 28 7.96 4.31 15.06
C GLY A 28 7.46 4.94 13.76
N ILE A 29 6.85 4.14 12.87
CA ILE A 29 6.28 4.64 11.63
C ILE A 29 5.01 5.39 11.99
N GLU A 30 5.02 6.71 11.85
CA GLU A 30 3.81 7.48 12.03
C GLU A 30 2.87 7.22 10.85
N LEU A 31 1.69 6.65 11.12
CA LEU A 31 0.60 6.56 10.17
C LEU A 31 -0.01 7.95 9.97
N THR A 32 0.74 8.83 9.34
CA THR A 32 0.27 10.17 9.03
C THR A 32 -0.85 10.11 7.99
N PRO A 33 -1.77 11.08 8.01
CA PRO A 33 -2.81 11.19 6.99
C PRO A 33 -2.24 11.23 5.56
N GLU A 34 -1.08 11.88 5.37
CA GLU A 34 -0.39 11.94 4.09
C GLU A 34 0.10 10.56 3.61
N LEU A 35 0.66 9.75 4.51
CA LEU A 35 1.08 8.39 4.17
C LEU A 35 -0.13 7.52 3.79
N MET A 36 -1.23 7.65 4.53
CA MET A 36 -2.48 6.95 4.24
C MET A 36 -3.04 7.32 2.87
N GLU A 37 -3.03 8.60 2.52
CA GLU A 37 -3.49 9.07 1.21
C GLU A 37 -2.60 8.54 0.07
N LYS A 38 -1.27 8.58 0.25
CA LYS A 38 -0.30 8.01 -0.71
C LYS A 38 -0.51 6.51 -0.94
N LEU A 39 -0.73 5.75 0.14
CA LEU A 39 -1.01 4.33 0.06
C LEU A 39 -2.34 4.07 -0.65
N ALA A 40 -3.39 4.83 -0.32
CA ALA A 40 -4.70 4.71 -0.95
C ALA A 40 -4.64 5.01 -2.45
N GLY A 41 -3.93 6.07 -2.84
CA GLY A 41 -3.69 6.41 -4.25
C GLY A 41 -2.92 5.33 -5.00
N SER A 42 -1.99 4.64 -4.31
CA SER A 42 -1.24 3.53 -4.89
C SER A 42 -2.08 2.28 -5.09
N VAL A 43 -2.98 1.98 -4.14
CA VAL A 43 -3.99 0.92 -4.27
C VAL A 43 -4.91 1.21 -5.46
N GLY A 44 -5.36 2.45 -5.63
CA GLY A 44 -6.17 2.87 -6.78
C GLY A 44 -5.48 2.60 -8.11
N LYS A 45 -4.26 3.13 -8.29
CA LYS A 45 -3.46 2.94 -9.51
C LYS A 45 -3.17 1.46 -9.81
N ALA A 46 -2.95 0.66 -8.76
CA ALA A 46 -2.74 -0.77 -8.89
C ALA A 46 -4.01 -1.52 -9.27
N SER A 47 -5.15 -1.12 -8.70
CA SER A 47 -6.47 -1.67 -9.02
C SER A 47 -6.85 -1.42 -10.48
N GLU A 48 -6.58 -0.21 -11.00
CA GLU A 48 -6.79 0.11 -12.42
C GLU A 48 -5.99 -0.79 -13.36
N LYS A 49 -4.85 -1.30 -12.90
CA LYS A 49 -3.99 -2.23 -13.65
C LYS A 49 -4.29 -3.70 -13.39
N GLY A 50 -5.28 -4.02 -12.54
CA GLY A 50 -5.64 -5.39 -12.18
C GLY A 50 -4.63 -6.09 -11.27
N ALA A 51 -3.73 -5.35 -10.61
CA ALA A 51 -2.78 -5.92 -9.66
C ALA A 51 -3.49 -6.35 -8.37
N VAL A 52 -3.15 -7.54 -7.85
CA VAL A 52 -3.76 -8.09 -6.63
C VAL A 52 -2.89 -7.78 -5.41
N ASN A 53 -1.59 -8.02 -5.52
CA ASN A 53 -0.61 -7.70 -4.49
C ASN A 53 0.41 -6.72 -5.05
N ILE A 54 0.64 -5.63 -4.32
CA ILE A 54 1.60 -4.62 -4.72
C ILE A 54 2.65 -4.36 -3.65
N LEU A 55 3.82 -3.95 -4.13
CA LEU A 55 4.89 -3.40 -3.31
C LEU A 55 4.94 -1.88 -3.50
N ALA A 56 4.52 -1.12 -2.50
CA ALA A 56 4.63 0.33 -2.49
C ALA A 56 5.91 0.76 -1.80
N LEU A 57 6.86 1.36 -2.50
CA LEU A 57 8.16 1.81 -2.01
C LEU A 57 8.09 3.30 -1.68
N GLY A 58 8.24 3.66 -0.41
CA GLY A 58 8.36 5.04 0.05
C GLY A 58 9.71 5.27 0.71
N GLY A 59 10.62 5.94 0.01
CA GLY A 59 11.93 6.36 0.52
C GLY A 59 12.73 5.23 1.18
N GLU A 60 12.61 5.13 2.50
CA GLU A 60 13.34 4.19 3.37
C GLU A 60 12.51 2.95 3.77
N GLN A 61 11.30 2.81 3.26
CA GLN A 61 10.36 1.76 3.65
C GLN A 61 9.51 1.29 2.48
N ALA A 62 9.04 0.05 2.54
CA ALA A 62 8.15 -0.54 1.56
C ALA A 62 6.96 -1.21 2.25
N PHE A 63 5.82 -1.16 1.59
CA PHE A 63 4.56 -1.68 2.08
C PHE A 63 4.06 -2.73 1.11
N ILE A 64 3.78 -3.93 1.61
CA ILE A 64 3.08 -4.94 0.81
C ILE A 64 1.59 -4.77 1.07
N ILE A 65 0.84 -4.48 0.01
CA ILE A 65 -0.58 -4.18 0.10
C ILE A 65 -1.34 -5.16 -0.77
N ASN A 66 -2.39 -5.74 -0.20
CA ASN A 66 -3.37 -6.48 -0.95
C ASN A 66 -4.46 -5.50 -1.42
N VAL A 67 -4.52 -5.28 -2.73
CA VAL A 67 -5.40 -4.33 -3.41
C VAL A 67 -6.88 -4.70 -3.25
N PRO A 68 -7.35 -5.94 -3.54
CA PRO A 68 -8.78 -6.24 -3.46
C PRO A 68 -9.34 -6.14 -2.03
N HIS A 69 -8.50 -6.34 -1.02
CA HIS A 69 -8.88 -6.14 0.39
C HIS A 69 -8.49 -4.77 0.94
N SER A 70 -7.86 -3.90 0.14
CA SER A 70 -7.30 -2.60 0.55
C SER A 70 -6.57 -2.71 1.90
N ARG A 71 -5.71 -3.74 2.03
CA ARG A 71 -5.10 -4.12 3.31
C ARG A 71 -3.59 -4.15 3.22
N VAL A 72 -2.94 -3.38 4.08
CA VAL A 72 -1.48 -3.47 4.30
C VAL A 72 -1.19 -4.77 5.03
N ILE A 73 -0.48 -5.66 4.35
CA ILE A 73 -0.09 -6.96 4.88
C ILE A 73 1.10 -6.80 5.81
N THR A 74 2.14 -6.09 5.35
CA THR A 74 3.37 -5.88 6.11
C THR A 74 4.09 -4.59 5.69
N THR A 75 4.97 -4.12 6.57
CA THR A 75 5.86 -2.98 6.34
C THR A 75 7.30 -3.44 6.49
N ILE A 76 8.15 -3.05 5.54
CA ILE A 76 9.53 -3.49 5.38
C ILE A 76 10.41 -2.25 5.37
N SER A 77 11.50 -2.24 6.13
CA SER A 77 12.49 -1.15 6.11
C SER A 77 13.54 -1.40 5.02
N GLN A 78 14.28 -0.36 4.64
CA GLN A 78 15.36 -0.46 3.65
C GLN A 78 16.41 -1.51 4.03
N ASP A 79 16.76 -1.63 5.31
CA ASP A 79 17.66 -2.67 5.81
C ASP A 79 17.10 -4.09 5.61
N GLU A 80 15.79 -4.29 5.77
CA GLU A 80 15.16 -5.59 5.51
C GLU A 80 14.93 -5.87 4.03
N MET A 81 14.98 -4.86 3.16
CA MET A 81 14.92 -5.05 1.71
C MET A 81 16.23 -5.56 1.14
N LYS A 82 17.37 -5.20 1.76
CA LYS A 82 18.66 -5.73 1.35
C LYS A 82 18.65 -7.25 1.47
N GLU A 83 18.96 -7.91 0.36
CA GLU A 83 19.13 -9.36 0.28
C GLU A 83 17.84 -10.20 0.45
N LYS A 84 16.64 -9.58 0.50
CA LYS A 84 15.37 -10.31 0.53
C LYS A 84 14.70 -10.37 -0.84
N ILE A 85 14.20 -11.55 -1.17
CA ILE A 85 13.42 -11.82 -2.39
C ILE A 85 11.94 -11.83 -2.03
N PHE A 86 11.16 -10.98 -2.70
CA PHE A 86 9.71 -10.93 -2.57
C PHE A 86 9.07 -11.62 -3.77
N THR A 87 8.14 -12.53 -3.51
CA THR A 87 7.35 -13.23 -4.54
C THR A 87 5.88 -12.87 -4.42
N ASN A 88 5.09 -13.22 -5.44
CA ASN A 88 3.65 -12.92 -5.48
C ASN A 88 3.34 -11.41 -5.43
N ILE A 89 4.17 -10.60 -6.09
CA ILE A 89 3.94 -9.16 -6.28
C ILE A 89 3.62 -8.93 -7.76
N ASP A 90 2.43 -8.44 -8.04
CA ASP A 90 1.95 -8.19 -9.41
C ASP A 90 2.44 -6.83 -9.94
N ALA A 91 2.60 -5.85 -9.05
CA ALA A 91 3.09 -4.53 -9.41
C ALA A 91 3.88 -3.87 -8.28
N ALA A 92 4.84 -3.03 -8.66
CA ALA A 92 5.53 -2.14 -7.73
C ALA A 92 5.12 -0.69 -8.00
N VAL A 93 4.90 0.08 -6.94
CA VAL A 93 4.55 1.50 -6.99
C VAL A 93 5.59 2.27 -6.20
N LEU A 94 6.07 3.38 -6.74
CA LEU A 94 6.98 4.30 -6.08
C LEU A 94 6.14 5.48 -5.51
N LEU A 95 6.31 5.77 -4.21
CA LEU A 95 5.54 6.77 -3.42
C LEU A 95 6.23 8.14 -3.31
#